data_AF-A0A2K8X9Y3-F1
#
_entry.id   AF-A0A2K8X9Y3-F1
#
_cell.length_a   1.000
_cell.length_b   1.000
_cell.length_c   1.000
_cell.angle_alpha   90.00
_cell.angle_beta   90.00
_cell.angle_gamma   90.00
#
_symmetry.space_group_name_H-M   'P 1'
#
loop_
_entity.id
_entity.type
_entity.pdbx_description
1 polymer ?
#
loop_
_entity_poly.entity_id
_entity_poly.type
_entity_poly.pdbx_seq_one_letter_code
_entity_poly.pdbx_strand_id
1 'polypeptide(L)'
;MLNQKELERKAVERYLDSSNQLFDITDFESPDFILKNESHEIGCEITEFYPDYDVTGSKLKKRESFIKKLHKTLGIELLDKYPKGFVFDIYYEFAATEKTSIKLEVQAVINNIESYFYEGQVIPSSINIRKFSIRKTDLLPTRLILSIPSDYSDLTEEWLQPIINSKSSKIKEWKRSFDERWLIISIGISISGDLNLNKVKNLEILESREWNKIILIDIPFGDYKEINSPY
;
A
#
# COMPACT_ATOMS: atom_id res chain seq x y z
N MET A 1 13.33 2.10 0.81
CA MET A 1 11.89 1.78 0.96
C MET A 1 11.37 2.66 2.07
N LEU A 2 10.26 3.36 1.84
CA LEU A 2 9.65 4.18 2.88
C LEU A 2 8.94 3.28 3.90
N ASN A 3 8.90 3.72 5.15
CA ASN A 3 8.06 3.09 6.18
C ASN A 3 6.59 3.51 6.00
N GLN A 4 5.69 2.87 6.74
CA GLN A 4 4.25 3.12 6.61
C GLN A 4 3.87 4.58 6.91
N LYS A 5 4.46 5.18 7.96
CA LYS A 5 4.17 6.56 8.36
C LYS A 5 4.65 7.58 7.31
N GLU A 6 5.79 7.32 6.68
CA GLU A 6 6.31 8.11 5.57
C GLU A 6 5.39 8.02 4.33
N LEU A 7 4.79 6.85 4.07
CA LEU A 7 3.82 6.67 2.99
C LEU A 7 2.50 7.40 3.29
N GLU A 8 2.02 7.32 4.53
CA GLU A 8 0.83 8.05 4.99
C GLU A 8 1.04 9.57 4.89
N ARG A 9 2.20 10.06 5.34
CA ARG A 9 2.59 11.47 5.23
C ARG A 9 2.62 11.94 3.77
N LYS A 10 3.16 11.13 2.86
CA LYS A 10 3.13 11.44 1.42
C LYS A 10 1.72 11.55 0.85
N ALA A 11 0.76 10.80 1.38
CA ALA A 11 -0.64 10.94 0.96
C ALA A 11 -1.20 12.33 1.30
N VAL A 12 -0.92 12.79 2.53
CA VAL A 12 -1.29 14.11 3.01
C VAL A 12 -0.61 15.19 2.17
N GLU A 13 0.72 15.15 2.08
CA GLU A 13 1.52 16.14 1.33
C GLU A 13 1.04 16.24 -0.12
N ARG A 14 0.82 15.09 -0.79
CA ARG A 14 0.34 15.08 -2.16
C ARG A 14 -1.03 15.74 -2.30
N TYR A 15 -1.96 15.45 -1.39
CA TYR A 15 -3.28 16.09 -1.43
C TYR A 15 -3.18 17.60 -1.19
N LEU A 16 -2.40 18.03 -0.21
CA LEU A 16 -2.20 19.46 0.10
C LEU A 16 -1.60 20.20 -1.10
N ASP A 17 -0.57 19.63 -1.74
CA ASP A 17 0.03 20.16 -2.95
C ASP A 17 -1.00 20.26 -4.10
N SER A 18 -1.71 19.17 -4.40
CA SER A 18 -2.70 19.12 -5.49
C SER A 18 -3.88 20.07 -5.27
N SER A 19 -4.28 20.29 -4.02
CA SER A 19 -5.38 21.19 -3.64
C SER A 19 -4.93 22.63 -3.35
N ASN A 20 -3.63 22.92 -3.48
CA ASN A 20 -3.01 24.21 -3.15
C ASN A 20 -3.32 24.71 -1.73
N GLN A 21 -3.33 23.78 -0.77
CA GLN A 21 -3.58 24.08 0.65
C GLN A 21 -2.27 24.07 1.44
N LEU A 22 -2.14 25.02 2.37
CA LEU A 22 -0.95 25.15 3.21
C LEU A 22 -1.30 24.82 4.66
N PHE A 23 -0.77 23.69 5.14
CA PHE A 23 -0.89 23.25 6.53
C PHE A 23 0.45 22.68 7.00
N ASP A 24 0.78 22.95 8.26
CA ASP A 24 1.83 22.25 8.97
C ASP A 24 1.34 20.84 9.36
N ILE A 25 2.14 19.81 9.05
CA ILE A 25 1.78 18.40 9.29
C ILE A 25 2.56 17.86 10.50
N THR A 26 1.85 17.57 11.60
CA THR A 26 2.43 17.00 12.81
C THR A 26 2.03 15.53 12.99
N ASP A 27 3.00 14.65 13.27
CA ASP A 27 2.74 13.23 13.59
C ASP A 27 1.99 13.08 14.91
N PHE A 28 0.99 12.20 14.93
CA PHE A 28 0.23 11.90 16.14
C PHE A 28 -0.19 10.41 16.18
N GLU A 29 -0.59 9.94 17.37
CA GLU A 29 -0.99 8.53 17.56
C GLU A 29 -2.45 8.27 17.17
N SER A 30 -3.34 9.23 17.44
CA SER A 30 -4.76 9.14 17.15
C SER A 30 -5.39 10.55 17.22
N PRO A 31 -5.61 11.23 16.06
CA PRO A 31 -5.46 10.77 14.66
C PRO A 31 -4.00 10.52 14.21
N ASP A 32 -3.81 10.00 12.99
CA ASP A 32 -2.48 9.78 12.40
C ASP A 32 -1.66 11.08 12.26
N PHE A 33 -2.28 12.17 11.84
CA PHE A 33 -1.64 13.50 11.83
C PHE A 33 -2.60 14.59 12.29
N ILE A 34 -2.00 15.70 12.70
CA ILE A 34 -2.69 16.97 12.92
C ILE A 34 -2.21 17.94 11.83
N LEU A 35 -3.16 18.50 11.08
CA LEU A 35 -2.89 19.55 10.10
C LEU A 35 -3.26 20.88 10.73
N LYS A 36 -2.32 21.83 10.76
CA LYS A 36 -2.51 23.12 11.42
C LYS A 36 -2.19 24.28 10.49
N ASN A 37 -3.05 25.29 10.52
CA ASN A 37 -2.74 26.63 10.01
C ASN A 37 -3.01 27.66 11.12
N GLU A 38 -2.90 28.96 10.82
CA GLU A 38 -3.05 30.03 11.82
C GLU A 38 -4.40 30.04 12.56
N SER A 39 -5.43 29.40 12.00
CA SER A 39 -6.81 29.53 12.47
C SER A 39 -7.53 28.21 12.76
N HIS A 40 -7.01 27.08 12.28
CA HIS A 40 -7.70 25.79 12.31
C HIS A 40 -6.75 24.64 12.61
N GLU A 41 -7.26 23.67 13.37
CA GLU A 41 -6.62 22.37 13.58
C GLU A 41 -7.52 21.23 13.09
N ILE A 42 -6.96 20.40 12.23
CA ILE A 42 -7.65 19.30 11.57
C ILE A 42 -7.04 17.99 12.04
N GLY A 43 -7.90 17.08 12.51
CA GLY A 43 -7.50 15.72 12.78
C GLY A 43 -7.58 14.88 11.51
N CYS A 44 -6.46 14.30 11.08
CA CYS A 44 -6.34 13.59 9.81
C CYS A 44 -5.98 12.12 10.02
N GLU A 45 -6.89 11.20 9.66
CA GLU A 45 -6.65 9.75 9.61
C GLU A 45 -6.36 9.32 8.19
N ILE A 46 -5.39 8.42 8.02
CA ILE A 46 -4.99 7.91 6.72
C ILE A 46 -5.29 6.42 6.65
N THR A 47 -5.68 5.97 5.47
CA THR A 47 -5.79 4.55 5.18
C THR A 47 -5.49 4.27 3.73
N GLU A 48 -4.87 3.13 3.48
CA GLU A 48 -4.73 2.62 2.13
C GLU A 48 -6.04 2.01 1.65
N PHE A 49 -6.35 2.24 0.37
CA PHE A 49 -7.47 1.62 -0.31
C PHE A 49 -7.17 0.15 -0.64
N TYR A 50 -8.16 -0.72 -0.41
CA TYR A 50 -8.17 -2.10 -0.90
C TYR A 50 -9.59 -2.48 -1.32
N PRO A 51 -9.79 -3.10 -2.51
CA PRO A 51 -11.12 -3.40 -3.05
C PRO A 51 -11.86 -4.53 -2.33
N ASP A 52 -11.18 -5.29 -1.46
CA ASP A 52 -11.77 -6.38 -0.68
C ASP A 52 -11.92 -6.03 0.81
N TYR A 53 -11.91 -4.74 1.15
CA TYR A 53 -11.97 -4.31 2.54
C TYR A 53 -13.34 -4.62 3.13
N ASP A 54 -13.36 -5.41 4.20
CA ASP A 54 -14.56 -5.70 4.99
C ASP A 54 -14.34 -5.44 6.49
N VAL A 55 -15.31 -5.81 7.32
CA VAL A 55 -15.25 -5.67 8.79
C VAL A 55 -14.09 -6.44 9.45
N THR A 56 -13.52 -7.43 8.76
CA THR A 56 -12.35 -8.22 9.18
C THR A 56 -11.03 -7.71 8.58
N GLY A 57 -11.09 -6.61 7.84
CA GLY A 57 -10.00 -5.98 7.09
C GLY A 57 -9.87 -6.52 5.67
N SER A 58 -8.78 -6.17 5.00
CA SER A 58 -8.49 -6.62 3.63
C SER A 58 -7.62 -7.88 3.61
N LYS A 59 -8.04 -8.91 2.85
CA LYS A 59 -7.22 -10.11 2.58
C LYS A 59 -6.08 -9.75 1.62
N LEU A 60 -6.32 -8.86 0.65
CA LEU A 60 -5.29 -8.32 -0.24
C LEU A 60 -4.17 -7.62 0.54
N LYS A 61 -4.51 -6.82 1.55
CA LYS A 61 -3.54 -6.19 2.46
C LYS A 61 -2.70 -7.21 3.22
N LYS A 62 -3.35 -8.24 3.80
CA LYS A 62 -2.65 -9.33 4.50
C LYS A 62 -1.68 -10.06 3.57
N ARG A 63 -2.15 -10.40 2.36
CA ARG A 63 -1.36 -11.03 1.29
C ARG A 63 -0.15 -10.17 0.89
N GLU A 64 -0.37 -8.89 0.62
CA GLU A 64 0.70 -7.98 0.23
C GLU A 64 1.75 -7.81 1.34
N SER A 65 1.31 -7.71 2.59
CA SER A 65 2.22 -7.68 3.75
C SER A 65 3.09 -8.93 3.82
N PHE A 66 2.51 -10.10 3.61
CA PHE A 66 3.24 -11.36 3.53
C PHE A 66 4.26 -11.36 2.37
N ILE A 67 3.85 -10.99 1.15
CA ILE A 67 4.75 -10.92 -0.01
C ILE A 67 5.88 -9.93 0.21
N LYS A 68 5.62 -8.74 0.76
CA LYS A 68 6.65 -7.73 1.08
C LYS A 68 7.68 -8.29 2.06
N LYS A 69 7.23 -9.03 3.09
CA LYS A 69 8.14 -9.69 4.04
C LYS A 69 8.96 -10.79 3.36
N LEU A 70 8.33 -11.66 2.57
CA LEU A 70 9.02 -12.70 1.80
C LEU A 70 10.06 -12.10 0.86
N HIS A 71 9.72 -11.06 0.11
CA HIS A 71 10.61 -10.36 -0.80
C HIS A 71 11.80 -9.73 -0.08
N LYS A 72 11.56 -9.07 1.05
CA LYS A 72 12.63 -8.47 1.87
C LYS A 72 13.59 -9.54 2.37
N THR A 73 13.09 -10.62 2.95
CA THR A 73 13.92 -11.71 3.47
C THR A 73 14.71 -12.39 2.36
N LEU A 74 14.07 -12.71 1.24
CA LEU A 74 14.73 -13.28 0.08
C LEU A 74 15.82 -12.33 -0.47
N GLY A 75 15.55 -11.03 -0.47
CA GLY A 75 16.51 -10.02 -0.91
C GLY A 75 17.75 -9.94 -0.05
N ILE A 76 17.63 -10.06 1.28
CA ILE A 76 18.77 -10.09 2.18
C ILE A 76 19.68 -11.29 1.84
N GLU A 77 19.10 -12.49 1.74
CA GLU A 77 19.86 -13.72 1.45
C GLU A 77 20.51 -13.70 0.05
N LEU A 78 19.80 -13.18 -0.96
CA LEU A 78 20.34 -13.07 -2.32
C LEU A 78 21.46 -12.05 -2.43
N LEU A 79 21.36 -10.92 -1.72
CA LEU A 79 22.42 -9.90 -1.71
C LEU A 79 23.66 -10.37 -0.96
N ASP A 80 23.50 -11.18 0.09
CA ASP A 80 24.63 -11.79 0.80
C ASP A 80 25.37 -12.81 -0.09
N LYS A 81 24.62 -13.70 -0.73
CA LYS A 81 25.19 -14.76 -1.59
C LYS A 81 25.71 -14.24 -2.94
N TYR A 82 25.05 -13.23 -3.51
CA TYR A 82 25.35 -12.65 -4.82
C TYR A 82 25.40 -11.12 -4.74
N PRO A 83 26.46 -10.53 -4.16
CA PRO A 83 26.51 -9.09 -3.90
C PRO A 83 26.59 -8.21 -5.16
N LYS A 84 27.08 -8.75 -6.27
CA LYS A 84 27.23 -8.03 -7.55
C LYS A 84 26.93 -8.93 -8.74
N GLY A 85 26.52 -8.28 -9.83
CA GLY A 85 26.43 -8.85 -11.16
C GLY A 85 25.17 -9.63 -11.48
N PHE A 86 24.09 -9.38 -10.74
CA PHE A 86 22.82 -10.04 -10.99
C PHE A 86 21.62 -9.10 -10.87
N VAL A 87 20.61 -9.36 -11.68
CA VAL A 87 19.26 -8.81 -11.54
C VAL A 87 18.33 -10.00 -11.36
N PHE A 88 17.59 -9.98 -10.25
CA PHE A 88 16.59 -10.98 -9.90
C PHE A 88 15.20 -10.39 -10.12
N ASP A 89 14.49 -10.89 -11.11
CA ASP A 89 13.09 -10.55 -11.37
C ASP A 89 12.19 -11.62 -10.73
N ILE A 90 11.42 -11.22 -9.70
CA ILE A 90 10.63 -12.14 -8.87
C ILE A 90 9.14 -11.85 -9.08
N TYR A 91 8.44 -12.86 -9.61
CA TYR A 91 7.01 -12.82 -9.86
C TYR A 91 6.28 -13.64 -8.80
N TYR A 92 5.47 -12.99 -7.98
CA TYR A 92 4.72 -13.65 -6.91
C TYR A 92 3.39 -14.22 -7.42
N GLU A 93 2.91 -15.25 -6.74
CA GLU A 93 1.59 -15.80 -7.01
C GLU A 93 0.49 -14.80 -6.65
N PHE A 94 -0.57 -14.81 -7.45
CA PHE A 94 -1.74 -13.97 -7.20
C PHE A 94 -2.43 -14.36 -5.90
N ALA A 95 -2.52 -15.66 -5.59
CA ALA A 95 -3.18 -16.16 -4.39
C ALA A 95 -2.17 -16.60 -3.33
N ALA A 96 -1.21 -15.73 -2.97
CA ALA A 96 -0.21 -16.08 -1.97
C ALA A 96 -0.85 -16.42 -0.60
N THR A 97 -0.35 -17.48 0.05
CA THR A 97 -0.88 -18.04 1.30
C THR A 97 0.20 -18.16 2.37
N GLU A 98 -0.18 -17.99 3.64
CA GLU A 98 0.71 -18.19 4.79
C GLU A 98 0.84 -19.68 5.20
N LYS A 99 0.46 -20.62 4.32
CA LYS A 99 0.54 -22.07 4.61
C LYS A 99 1.98 -22.57 4.76
N THR A 100 2.95 -21.80 4.28
CA THR A 100 4.38 -22.04 4.41
C THR A 100 5.07 -20.93 5.17
N SER A 101 6.13 -21.27 5.91
CA SER A 101 6.95 -20.25 6.55
C SER A 101 7.81 -19.55 5.51
N ILE A 102 7.98 -18.22 5.67
CA ILE A 102 8.86 -17.41 4.82
C ILE A 102 10.26 -18.03 4.71
N LYS A 103 10.80 -18.53 5.81
CA LYS A 103 12.14 -19.16 5.85
C LYS A 103 12.23 -20.38 4.93
N LEU A 104 11.22 -21.25 4.92
CA LEU A 104 11.21 -22.43 4.06
C LEU A 104 11.15 -22.05 2.58
N GLU A 105 10.35 -21.06 2.24
CA GLU A 105 10.25 -20.59 0.86
C GLU A 105 11.54 -19.94 0.37
N VAL A 106 12.16 -19.10 1.20
CA VAL A 106 13.46 -18.50 0.89
C VAL A 106 14.52 -19.58 0.67
N GLN A 107 14.59 -20.58 1.57
CA GLN A 107 15.56 -21.67 1.42
C GLN A 107 15.33 -22.48 0.14
N ALA A 108 14.06 -22.76 -0.20
CA ALA A 108 13.72 -23.47 -1.43
C ALA A 108 14.21 -22.70 -2.67
N VAL A 109 14.01 -21.38 -2.71
CA VAL A 109 14.50 -20.54 -3.80
C VAL A 109 16.03 -20.54 -3.85
N ILE A 110 16.71 -20.29 -2.73
CA ILE A 110 18.18 -20.23 -2.68
C ILE A 110 18.85 -21.53 -3.10
N ASN A 111 18.30 -22.68 -2.68
CA ASN A 111 18.81 -24.00 -3.05
C ASN A 111 18.65 -24.27 -4.55
N ASN A 112 17.58 -23.78 -5.15
CA ASN A 112 17.32 -24.02 -6.56
C ASN A 112 18.16 -23.11 -7.47
N ILE A 113 18.46 -21.87 -7.06
CA ILE A 113 19.20 -20.89 -7.89
C ILE A 113 20.52 -21.41 -8.46
N GLU A 114 21.28 -22.18 -7.69
CA GLU A 114 22.57 -22.72 -8.14
C GLU A 114 22.44 -23.60 -9.40
N SER A 115 21.33 -24.32 -9.52
CA SER A 115 21.07 -25.25 -10.61
C SER A 115 20.61 -24.58 -11.92
N TYR A 116 20.23 -23.30 -11.89
CA TYR A 116 19.58 -22.61 -13.02
C TYR A 116 20.31 -21.33 -13.49
N PHE A 117 21.54 -21.08 -13.03
CA PHE A 117 22.30 -19.86 -13.35
C PHE A 117 22.54 -19.59 -14.84
N TYR A 118 22.56 -20.65 -15.67
CA TYR A 118 22.93 -20.58 -17.08
C TYR A 118 21.73 -20.68 -18.01
N GLU A 119 20.54 -20.95 -17.47
CA GLU A 119 19.30 -21.06 -18.22
C GLU A 119 18.46 -19.86 -17.87
N GLY A 120 18.36 -18.89 -18.78
CA GLY A 120 17.66 -17.63 -18.56
C GLY A 120 16.16 -17.74 -18.26
N GLN A 121 15.63 -18.86 -17.76
CA GLN A 121 14.22 -19.07 -17.49
C GLN A 121 13.91 -20.05 -16.35
N VAL A 122 13.12 -19.55 -15.40
CA VAL A 122 12.16 -20.23 -14.51
C VAL A 122 12.71 -21.30 -13.59
N ILE A 123 13.11 -20.86 -12.39
CA ILE A 123 13.28 -21.73 -11.23
C ILE A 123 11.91 -22.22 -10.75
N PRO A 124 11.76 -23.50 -10.35
CA PRO A 124 10.55 -23.98 -9.71
C PRO A 124 10.13 -23.10 -8.55
N SER A 125 8.88 -22.68 -8.66
CA SER A 125 8.13 -21.85 -7.76
C SER A 125 8.12 -22.40 -6.33
N SER A 126 8.32 -21.52 -5.34
CA SER A 126 7.75 -21.78 -4.02
C SER A 126 6.23 -21.62 -4.11
N ILE A 127 5.50 -22.01 -3.07
CA ILE A 127 4.03 -21.86 -3.04
C ILE A 127 3.59 -20.44 -3.40
N ASN A 128 4.39 -19.42 -3.05
CA ASN A 128 4.04 -18.02 -3.26
C ASN A 128 4.85 -17.30 -4.36
N ILE A 129 5.78 -17.97 -5.06
CA ILE A 129 6.61 -17.37 -6.11
C ILE A 129 6.33 -18.06 -7.43
N ARG A 130 5.51 -17.47 -8.29
CA ARG A 130 5.12 -18.01 -9.60
C ARG A 130 6.30 -18.23 -10.55
N LYS A 131 7.17 -17.23 -10.64
CA LYS A 131 8.31 -17.23 -11.57
C LYS A 131 9.47 -16.47 -10.96
N PHE A 132 10.66 -16.95 -11.26
CA PHE A 132 11.91 -16.31 -10.89
C PHE A 132 12.79 -16.24 -12.15
N SER A 133 13.33 -15.07 -12.45
CA SER A 133 14.25 -14.87 -13.57
C SER A 133 15.53 -14.20 -13.08
N ILE A 134 16.66 -14.70 -13.58
CA ILE A 134 17.99 -14.22 -13.26
C ILE A 134 18.60 -13.68 -14.53
N ARG A 135 19.14 -12.47 -14.46
CA ARG A 135 19.95 -11.89 -15.52
C ARG A 135 21.29 -11.51 -14.95
N LYS A 136 22.36 -11.96 -15.62
CA LYS A 136 23.71 -11.50 -15.28
C LYS A 136 23.87 -10.06 -15.75
N THR A 137 24.29 -9.21 -14.85
CA THR A 137 24.82 -7.89 -15.15
C THR A 137 26.30 -7.90 -14.80
N ASP A 138 27.12 -7.01 -15.35
CA ASP A 138 28.56 -7.03 -15.07
C ASP A 138 28.86 -6.52 -13.64
N LEU A 139 29.86 -5.66 -13.43
CA LEU A 139 30.28 -5.20 -12.09
C LEU A 139 29.25 -4.34 -11.31
N LEU A 140 27.99 -4.32 -11.72
CA LEU A 140 26.91 -3.58 -11.08
C LEU A 140 26.46 -4.25 -9.77
N PRO A 141 25.98 -3.47 -8.77
CA PRO A 141 25.33 -4.03 -7.60
C PRO A 141 24.14 -4.89 -7.99
N THR A 142 23.96 -6.00 -7.27
CA THR A 142 22.81 -6.86 -7.49
C THR A 142 21.51 -6.12 -7.22
N ARG A 143 20.50 -6.34 -8.06
CA ARG A 143 19.18 -5.73 -7.95
C ARG A 143 18.09 -6.78 -7.86
N LEU A 144 17.04 -6.44 -7.13
CA LEU A 144 15.84 -7.26 -7.03
C LEU A 144 14.64 -6.45 -7.51
N ILE A 145 13.83 -7.07 -8.35
CA ILE A 145 12.63 -6.48 -8.92
C ILE A 145 11.43 -7.30 -8.42
N LEU A 146 10.54 -6.61 -7.71
CA LEU A 146 9.28 -7.14 -7.21
C LEU A 146 8.20 -7.00 -8.30
N SER A 147 7.59 -8.11 -8.71
CA SER A 147 6.41 -8.11 -9.57
C SER A 147 5.26 -8.84 -8.87
N ILE A 148 4.20 -8.10 -8.53
CA ILE A 148 2.95 -8.64 -8.01
C ILE A 148 1.87 -8.38 -9.06
N PRO A 149 1.10 -9.39 -9.49
CA PRO A 149 -0.04 -9.15 -10.37
C PRO A 149 -1.07 -8.29 -9.63
N SER A 150 -1.42 -7.13 -10.20
CA SER A 150 -2.52 -6.30 -9.70
C SER A 150 -3.87 -6.90 -10.09
N ASP A 151 -4.86 -6.71 -9.23
CA ASP A 151 -6.26 -7.09 -9.51
C ASP A 151 -7.04 -5.85 -9.93
N TYR A 152 -6.70 -5.32 -11.11
CA TYR A 152 -7.32 -4.10 -11.64
C TYR A 152 -8.83 -4.28 -11.72
N SER A 153 -9.55 -3.48 -10.95
CA SER A 153 -10.99 -3.48 -10.91
C SER A 153 -11.49 -2.04 -10.76
N ASP A 154 -12.70 -1.77 -11.23
CA ASP A 154 -13.28 -0.43 -11.16
C ASP A 154 -13.84 -0.19 -9.76
N LEU A 155 -13.53 0.95 -9.14
CA LEU A 155 -13.99 1.28 -7.78
C LEU A 155 -15.52 1.38 -7.70
N THR A 156 -16.13 0.63 -6.78
CA THR A 156 -17.55 0.76 -6.44
C THR A 156 -17.73 1.38 -5.05
N GLU A 157 -18.86 2.05 -4.83
CA GLU A 157 -19.22 2.65 -3.53
C GLU A 157 -19.21 1.62 -2.39
N GLU A 158 -19.56 0.37 -2.72
CA GLU A 158 -19.64 -0.76 -1.80
C GLU A 158 -18.28 -1.08 -1.15
N TRP A 159 -17.17 -0.71 -1.79
CA TRP A 159 -15.82 -0.92 -1.26
C TRP A 159 -15.36 0.19 -0.32
N LEU A 160 -15.88 1.41 -0.49
CA LEU A 160 -15.51 2.55 0.35
C LEU A 160 -16.25 2.57 1.68
N GLN A 161 -17.54 2.22 1.69
CA GLN A 161 -18.36 2.31 2.90
C GLN A 161 -17.81 1.48 4.08
N PRO A 162 -17.32 0.24 3.90
CA PRO A 162 -16.70 -0.53 4.99
C PRO A 162 -15.44 0.15 5.56
N ILE A 163 -14.62 0.78 4.70
CA ILE A 163 -13.42 1.53 5.12
C ILE A 163 -13.85 2.72 5.98
N ILE A 164 -14.82 3.50 5.48
CA ILE A 164 -15.34 4.68 6.18
C ILE A 164 -15.90 4.27 7.55
N ASN A 165 -16.76 3.26 7.59
CA ASN A 165 -17.34 2.75 8.84
C ASN A 165 -16.27 2.29 9.84
N SER A 166 -15.25 1.58 9.36
CA SER A 166 -14.13 1.11 10.18
C SER A 166 -13.27 2.24 10.73
N LYS A 167 -13.17 3.37 10.04
CA LYS A 167 -12.39 4.53 10.51
C LYS A 167 -13.24 5.46 11.36
N SER A 168 -14.53 5.62 11.06
CA SER A 168 -15.49 6.36 11.87
C SER A 168 -15.59 5.83 13.30
N SER A 169 -15.47 4.51 13.50
CA SER A 169 -15.47 3.93 14.86
C SER A 169 -14.25 4.37 15.68
N LYS A 170 -13.10 4.60 15.05
CA LYS A 170 -11.86 5.05 15.72
C LYS A 170 -11.89 6.51 16.16
N ILE A 171 -12.68 7.36 15.52
CA ILE A 171 -12.83 8.77 15.93
C ILE A 171 -13.23 8.87 17.40
N LYS A 172 -14.03 7.92 17.89
CA LYS A 172 -14.46 7.87 19.31
C LYS A 172 -13.29 7.69 20.28
N GLU A 173 -12.16 7.21 19.80
CA GLU A 173 -10.93 6.98 20.58
C GLU A 173 -9.99 8.19 20.55
N TRP A 174 -10.30 9.22 19.75
CA TRP A 174 -9.48 10.43 19.67
C TRP A 174 -9.56 11.20 20.97
N LYS A 175 -8.40 11.45 21.58
CA LYS A 175 -8.30 12.10 22.91
C LYS A 175 -8.58 13.60 22.87
N ARG A 176 -8.74 14.18 21.67
CA ARG A 176 -8.82 15.62 21.44
C ARG A 176 -9.90 15.92 20.39
N SER A 177 -10.61 17.03 20.58
CA SER A 177 -11.51 17.60 19.58
C SER A 177 -10.73 18.43 18.56
N PHE A 178 -11.12 18.35 17.30
CA PHE A 178 -10.57 19.11 16.18
C PHE A 178 -11.68 19.92 15.51
N ASP A 179 -11.32 21.01 14.84
CA ASP A 179 -12.28 21.86 14.11
C ASP A 179 -12.88 21.08 12.94
N GLU A 180 -12.03 20.30 12.27
CA GLU A 180 -12.43 19.37 11.23
C GLU A 180 -11.78 18.00 11.42
N ARG A 181 -12.48 16.98 10.90
CA ARG A 181 -12.04 15.59 10.88
C ARG A 181 -11.95 15.14 9.44
N TRP A 182 -10.74 14.81 8.99
CA TRP A 182 -10.48 14.38 7.62
C TRP A 182 -10.06 12.92 7.57
N LEU A 183 -10.61 12.19 6.60
CA LEU A 183 -10.17 10.84 6.25
C LEU A 183 -9.54 10.87 4.87
N ILE A 184 -8.26 10.54 4.78
CA ILE A 184 -7.57 10.35 3.50
C ILE A 184 -7.49 8.86 3.19
N ILE A 185 -8.06 8.47 2.06
CA ILE A 185 -7.98 7.12 1.50
C ILE A 185 -7.01 7.18 0.31
N SER A 186 -5.82 6.64 0.51
CA SER A 186 -4.75 6.68 -0.50
C SER A 186 -4.79 5.48 -1.44
N ILE A 187 -4.70 5.76 -2.73
CA ILE A 187 -4.62 4.82 -3.87
C ILE A 187 -3.20 4.85 -4.44
N GLY A 188 -2.75 3.71 -4.97
CA GLY A 188 -1.46 3.60 -5.65
C GLY A 188 -0.23 3.48 -4.73
N ILE A 189 -0.41 3.42 -3.41
CA ILE A 189 0.66 3.01 -2.46
C ILE A 189 0.89 1.51 -2.53
N SER A 190 -0.21 0.76 -2.54
CA SER A 190 -0.24 -0.68 -2.64
C SER A 190 -0.31 -1.11 -4.10
N ILE A 191 0.45 -2.14 -4.48
CA ILE A 191 0.35 -2.77 -5.80
C ILE A 191 -1.01 -3.46 -5.97
N SER A 192 -1.70 -3.79 -4.87
CA SER A 192 -3.02 -4.43 -4.86
C SER A 192 -4.19 -3.44 -4.71
N GLY A 193 -3.91 -2.14 -4.56
CA GLY A 193 -4.91 -1.08 -4.37
C GLY A 193 -4.93 -0.04 -5.50
N ASP A 194 -4.44 -0.40 -6.70
CA ASP A 194 -4.40 0.50 -7.85
C ASP A 194 -5.79 0.64 -8.49
N LEU A 195 -6.20 1.88 -8.77
CA LEU A 195 -7.53 2.23 -9.24
C LEU A 195 -7.48 3.48 -10.12
N ASN A 196 -8.44 3.57 -11.05
CA ASN A 196 -8.66 4.79 -11.81
C ASN A 196 -9.73 5.67 -11.12
N LEU A 197 -9.28 6.74 -10.45
CA LEU A 197 -10.17 7.70 -9.78
C LEU A 197 -11.23 8.33 -10.71
N ASN A 198 -10.96 8.45 -12.00
CA ASN A 198 -11.90 9.03 -12.96
C ASN A 198 -13.13 8.14 -13.21
N LYS A 199 -13.02 6.85 -12.94
CA LYS A 199 -14.14 5.90 -13.11
C LYS A 199 -15.07 5.82 -11.90
N VAL A 200 -14.67 6.42 -10.78
CA VAL A 200 -15.46 6.44 -9.55
C VAL A 200 -16.73 7.27 -9.75
N LYS A 201 -17.88 6.70 -9.44
CA LYS A 201 -19.20 7.34 -9.52
C LYS A 201 -19.94 7.21 -8.18
N ASN A 202 -20.99 8.01 -8.01
CA ASN A 202 -21.95 7.91 -6.91
C ASN A 202 -21.35 8.10 -5.50
N LEU A 203 -20.26 8.86 -5.37
CA LEU A 203 -19.63 9.10 -4.07
C LEU A 203 -20.54 9.87 -3.10
N GLU A 204 -21.50 10.61 -3.63
CA GLU A 204 -22.51 11.35 -2.87
C GLU A 204 -23.44 10.48 -2.01
N ILE A 205 -23.48 9.16 -2.27
CA ILE A 205 -24.32 8.20 -1.54
C ILE A 205 -23.63 7.72 -0.24
N LEU A 206 -22.32 7.95 -0.10
CA LEU A 206 -21.54 7.45 1.02
C LEU A 206 -21.93 8.13 2.34
N GLU A 207 -22.20 7.31 3.35
CA GLU A 207 -22.53 7.79 4.70
C GLU A 207 -21.23 8.18 5.43
N SER A 208 -21.05 9.49 5.64
CA SER A 208 -19.80 10.08 6.12
C SER A 208 -19.93 10.95 7.37
N ARG A 209 -21.00 10.79 8.17
CA ARG A 209 -21.41 11.72 9.24
C ARG A 209 -20.35 12.09 10.28
N GLU A 210 -19.33 11.26 10.45
CA GLU A 210 -18.24 11.51 11.42
C GLU A 210 -17.06 12.28 10.81
N TRP A 211 -17.05 12.48 9.50
CA TRP A 211 -15.97 13.13 8.76
C TRP A 211 -16.50 14.40 8.11
N ASN A 212 -15.82 15.52 8.32
CA ASN A 212 -16.12 16.75 7.59
C ASN A 212 -15.75 16.58 6.11
N LYS A 213 -14.65 15.85 5.85
CA LYS A 213 -14.12 15.61 4.51
C LYS A 213 -13.55 14.21 4.40
N ILE A 214 -13.89 13.52 3.32
CA ILE A 214 -13.21 12.29 2.90
C ILE A 214 -12.51 12.58 1.58
N ILE A 215 -11.23 12.24 1.50
CA ILE A 215 -10.38 12.51 0.36
C ILE A 215 -9.92 11.16 -0.21
N LEU A 216 -10.24 10.90 -1.46
CA LEU A 216 -9.62 9.82 -2.23
C LEU A 216 -8.44 10.45 -3.01
N ILE A 217 -7.22 9.98 -2.78
CA ILE A 217 -6.01 10.53 -3.44
C ILE A 217 -5.23 9.42 -4.14
N ASP A 218 -4.97 9.61 -5.44
CA ASP A 218 -4.02 8.80 -6.20
C ASP A 218 -2.63 9.42 -6.01
N ILE A 219 -1.77 8.75 -5.25
CA ILE A 219 -0.46 9.31 -4.91
C ILE A 219 0.49 9.41 -6.12
N PRO A 220 0.58 8.40 -7.00
CA PRO A 220 1.36 8.50 -8.23
C PRO A 220 1.02 9.73 -9.08
N PHE A 221 -0.27 9.96 -9.36
CA PHE A 221 -0.69 10.99 -10.31
C PHE A 221 -1.05 12.34 -9.66
N GLY A 222 -1.37 12.34 -8.36
CA GLY A 222 -1.84 13.53 -7.64
C GLY A 222 -3.31 13.86 -7.90
N ASP A 223 -4.03 13.04 -8.67
CA ASP A 223 -5.46 13.16 -8.88
C ASP A 223 -6.20 12.86 -7.57
N TYR A 224 -7.26 13.62 -7.28
CA TYR A 224 -8.04 13.42 -6.07
C TYR A 224 -9.53 13.65 -6.28
N LYS A 225 -10.34 13.06 -5.39
CA LYS A 225 -11.76 13.34 -5.24
C LYS A 225 -12.08 13.64 -3.78
N GLU A 226 -12.84 14.71 -3.56
CA GLU A 226 -13.35 15.07 -2.24
C GLU A 226 -14.81 14.67 -2.11
N ILE A 227 -15.16 14.19 -0.92
CA ILE A 227 -16.53 13.92 -0.49
C ILE A 227 -16.71 14.77 0.76
N ASN A 228 -17.39 15.89 0.59
CA ASN A 228 -17.72 16.78 1.69
C ASN A 228 -19.00 16.26 2.34
N SER A 229 -18.98 16.08 3.66
CA SER A 229 -20.20 15.72 4.39
C SER A 229 -21.01 16.99 4.64
N PRO A 230 -22.33 16.99 4.37
CA PRO A 230 -23.18 18.17 4.56
C PRO A 230 -23.54 18.44 6.04
N TYR A 231 -22.88 17.76 6.98
CA TYR A 231 -23.07 17.96 8.42
C TYR A 231 -22.10 19.00 8.97
#